data_AF-A0A4Q0VHT9-F1
#
_entry.id   AF-A0A4Q0VHT9-F1
#
_cell.length_a   1.000
_cell.length_b   1.000
_cell.length_c   1.000
_cell.angle_alpha   90.00
_cell.angle_beta   90.00
_cell.angle_gamma   90.00
#
_symmetry.space_group_name_H-M   'P 1'
#
loop_
_entity.id
_entity.type
_entity.pdbx_description
1 polymer ?
#
loop_
_entity_poly.entity_id
_entity_poly.type
_entity_poly.pdbx_seq_one_letter_code
_entity_poly.pdbx_strand_id
1 'polypeptide(L)'
;MLYNYFIKGEIIKSKKELIQMLEKQIDKLEEQIKTNNVKIEPELNMGISYDEKVQTSTDGTSYAEKAVIRAVEGLEMDKAEKLEEIFKLEKDIMDIERESKIIELNIGMLSEEDKKFIEMKYKERMSVEEIAEKINLSRTAGYNKRDKIVENIIHWNKVLG
;
A
#
# COMPACT_ATOMS: atom_id res chain seq x y z
N MET A 1 -12.42 11.32 -5.45
CA MET A 1 -13.52 10.62 -4.74
C MET A 1 -14.27 9.64 -5.64
N LEU A 2 -15.17 10.07 -6.54
CA LEU A 2 -15.99 9.15 -7.35
C LEU A 2 -15.19 8.24 -8.29
N TYR A 3 -14.17 8.77 -8.97
CA TYR A 3 -13.28 7.92 -9.78
C TYR A 3 -12.60 6.84 -8.93
N ASN A 4 -12.05 7.22 -7.77
CA ASN A 4 -11.42 6.29 -6.83
C ASN A 4 -12.41 5.21 -6.38
N TYR A 5 -13.66 5.55 -6.12
CA TYR A 5 -14.71 4.59 -5.76
C TYR A 5 -14.96 3.52 -6.83
N PHE A 6 -14.89 3.87 -8.12
CA PHE A 6 -15.09 2.88 -9.19
C PHE A 6 -13.84 2.04 -9.47
N ILE A 7 -12.64 2.54 -9.18
CA ILE A 7 -11.37 1.80 -9.34
C ILE A 7 -10.85 1.18 -8.04
N LYS A 8 -11.57 1.34 -6.92
CA LYS A 8 -11.13 0.89 -5.59
C LYS A 8 -10.72 -0.58 -5.55
N GLY A 9 -11.43 -1.42 -6.30
CA GLY A 9 -11.15 -2.85 -6.36
C GLY A 9 -9.77 -3.15 -6.95
N GLU A 10 -9.37 -2.41 -7.99
CA GLU A 10 -8.04 -2.52 -8.59
C GLU A 10 -6.97 -2.00 -7.63
N ILE A 11 -7.21 -0.87 -6.97
CA ILE A 11 -6.28 -0.30 -5.99
C ILE A 11 -6.04 -1.27 -4.82
N ILE A 12 -7.12 -1.80 -4.23
CA ILE A 12 -7.04 -2.77 -3.13
C ILE A 12 -6.31 -4.03 -3.59
N LYS A 13 -6.59 -4.51 -4.80
CA LYS A 13 -5.91 -5.69 -5.35
C LYS A 13 -4.40 -5.46 -5.46
N SER A 14 -3.96 -4.35 -6.05
CA SER A 14 -2.53 -4.02 -6.16
C SER A 14 -1.86 -3.88 -4.80
N LYS A 15 -2.51 -3.26 -3.82
CA LYS A 15 -1.99 -3.18 -2.44
C LYS A 15 -1.86 -4.56 -1.79
N LYS A 16 -2.83 -5.46 -1.99
CA LYS A 16 -2.77 -6.85 -1.49
C LYS A 16 -1.65 -7.66 -2.15
N GLU A 17 -1.41 -7.48 -3.45
CA GLU A 17 -0.28 -8.10 -4.15
C GLU A 17 1.07 -7.62 -3.58
N LEU A 18 1.18 -6.34 -3.24
CA LEU A 18 2.36 -5.79 -2.59
C LEU A 18 2.58 -6.37 -1.19
N ILE A 19 1.52 -6.47 -0.37
CA ILE A 19 1.57 -7.13 0.94
C ILE A 19 2.09 -8.57 0.79
N GLN A 20 1.53 -9.36 -0.13
CA GLN A 20 1.99 -10.73 -0.37
C GLN A 20 3.46 -10.82 -0.80
N MET A 21 3.97 -9.83 -1.54
CA MET A 21 5.39 -9.76 -1.87
C MET A 21 6.24 -9.51 -0.62
N LEU A 22 5.82 -8.56 0.23
CA LEU A 22 6.52 -8.21 1.46
C LEU A 22 6.52 -9.37 2.46
N GLU A 23 5.41 -10.08 2.62
CA GLU A 23 5.30 -11.29 3.45
C GLU A 23 6.30 -12.36 3.00
N LYS A 24 6.38 -12.63 1.69
CA LYS A 24 7.38 -13.58 1.14
C LYS A 24 8.82 -13.13 1.36
N GLN A 25 9.09 -11.83 1.43
CA GLN A 25 10.42 -11.32 1.77
C GLN A 25 10.73 -11.52 3.24
N ILE A 26 9.75 -11.29 4.13
CA ILE A 26 9.87 -11.56 5.56
C ILE A 26 10.13 -13.03 5.82
N ASP A 27 9.39 -13.95 5.17
CA ASP A 27 9.60 -15.40 5.33
C ASP A 27 11.04 -15.82 4.99
N LYS A 28 11.61 -15.23 3.92
CA LYS A 28 13.00 -15.46 3.53
C LYS A 28 13.99 -14.90 4.54
N LEU A 29 13.75 -13.70 5.07
CA LEU A 29 14.58 -13.10 6.12
C LEU A 29 14.54 -13.96 7.39
N GLU A 30 13.37 -14.47 7.78
CA GLU A 30 13.23 -15.36 8.93
C GLU A 30 13.98 -16.69 8.74
N GLU A 31 13.94 -17.26 7.53
CA GLU A 31 14.73 -18.45 7.20
C GLU A 31 16.23 -18.18 7.29
N GLN A 32 16.70 -17.03 6.80
CA GLN A 32 18.10 -16.61 6.89
C GLN A 32 18.56 -16.42 8.33
N ILE A 33 17.74 -15.80 9.18
CA ILE A 33 18.03 -15.61 10.60
C ILE A 33 18.09 -16.98 11.31
N LYS A 34 17.11 -17.87 11.08
CA LYS A 34 17.07 -19.21 11.70
C LYS A 34 18.23 -20.10 11.28
N THR A 35 18.62 -20.03 10.01
CA THR A 35 19.74 -20.82 9.48
C THR A 35 21.11 -20.19 9.76
N ASN A 36 21.12 -19.00 10.39
CA ASN A 36 22.31 -18.17 10.62
C ASN A 36 23.16 -18.02 9.34
N ASN A 37 22.49 -17.99 8.17
CA ASN A 37 23.11 -17.93 6.86
C ASN A 37 23.54 -16.50 6.54
N VAL A 38 24.37 -15.96 7.42
CA VAL A 38 24.90 -14.61 7.36
C VAL A 38 26.14 -14.64 6.48
N LYS A 39 26.13 -13.88 5.37
CA LYS A 39 27.34 -13.61 4.61
C LYS A 39 28.23 -12.68 5.42
N ILE A 40 29.18 -13.25 6.15
CA ILE A 40 30.33 -12.50 6.68
C ILE A 40 31.27 -12.30 5.49
N GLU A 41 31.54 -11.05 5.10
CA GLU A 41 32.51 -10.76 4.06
C GLU A 41 33.89 -11.36 4.44
N PRO A 42 34.53 -12.13 3.55
CA PRO A 42 35.79 -12.81 3.82
C PRO A 42 37.01 -11.86 3.73
N GLU A 43 36.86 -10.57 4.01
CA GLU A 43 37.97 -9.61 3.95
C GLU A 43 38.94 -9.68 5.16
N LEU A 44 38.86 -10.74 5.99
CA LEU A 44 39.73 -10.88 7.17
C LEU A 44 40.66 -12.08 7.15
N ASN A 45 40.69 -12.85 6.06
CA ASN A 45 41.70 -13.88 5.87
C ASN A 45 42.65 -13.48 4.73
N MET A 46 43.71 -12.74 5.07
CA MET A 46 45.08 -13.10 4.69
C MET A 46 46.10 -12.15 5.31
N GLY A 47 46.48 -12.48 6.55
CA GLY A 47 47.60 -11.88 7.25
C GLY A 47 48.02 -12.74 8.45
N ILE A 48 48.00 -14.07 8.31
CA ILE A 48 48.58 -14.98 9.31
C ILE A 48 50.10 -14.84 9.22
N SER A 49 50.63 -13.78 9.84
CA SER A 49 52.03 -13.74 10.25
C SER A 49 52.10 -14.53 11.55
N TYR A 50 52.90 -15.61 11.55
CA TYR A 50 53.20 -16.42 12.73
C TYR A 50 54.11 -15.62 13.68
N ASP A 51 53.58 -14.53 14.25
CA ASP A 51 54.23 -13.85 15.37
C ASP A 51 53.25 -13.75 16.54
N GLU A 52 53.70 -14.32 17.64
CA GLU A 52 52.90 -14.82 18.74
C GLU A 52 52.54 -13.67 19.69
N LYS A 53 51.38 -13.02 19.47
CA LYS A 53 50.66 -12.30 20.53
C LYS A 53 49.17 -12.51 20.40
N VAL A 54 48.66 -13.48 21.16
CA VAL A 54 47.23 -13.66 21.37
C VAL A 54 46.71 -12.46 22.17
N GLN A 55 46.29 -11.40 21.48
CA GLN A 55 45.54 -10.32 22.10
C GLN A 55 44.16 -10.86 22.47
N THR A 56 43.98 -11.19 23.75
CA THR A 56 42.67 -11.48 24.32
C THR A 56 41.96 -10.14 24.57
N SER A 57 40.84 -9.93 23.88
CA SER A 57 39.94 -8.82 24.18
C SER A 57 39.37 -9.02 25.58
N THR A 58 39.37 -7.96 26.38
CA THR A 58 38.93 -7.97 27.79
C THR A 58 37.41 -8.20 27.95
N ASP A 59 36.66 -8.17 26.85
CA ASP A 59 35.19 -8.32 26.79
C ASP A 59 34.71 -9.74 26.47
N GLY A 60 35.60 -10.72 26.29
CA GLY A 60 35.22 -12.12 26.07
C GLY A 60 34.48 -12.42 24.76
N THR A 61 34.38 -11.48 23.83
CA THR A 61 33.75 -11.66 22.50
C THR A 61 34.76 -11.52 21.37
N SER A 62 34.77 -12.48 20.46
CA SER A 62 35.61 -12.51 19.25
C SER A 62 35.11 -11.48 18.22
N TYR A 63 36.03 -10.94 17.40
CA TYR A 63 35.66 -10.04 16.29
C TYR A 63 34.62 -10.68 15.36
N ALA A 64 34.75 -11.99 15.12
CA ALA A 64 33.81 -12.76 14.31
C ALA A 64 32.40 -12.79 14.94
N GLU A 65 32.29 -12.91 16.26
CA GLU A 65 31.01 -12.90 16.98
C GLU A 65 30.35 -11.52 16.90
N LYS A 66 31.14 -10.44 17.05
CA LYS A 66 30.63 -9.06 16.87
C LYS A 66 30.11 -8.80 15.45
N ALA A 67 30.77 -9.37 14.43
CA ALA A 67 30.33 -9.26 13.04
C ALA A 67 29.00 -10.01 12.79
N VAL A 68 28.86 -11.21 13.36
CA VAL A 68 27.61 -11.99 13.30
C VAL A 68 26.45 -11.25 13.96
N ILE A 69 26.66 -10.70 15.17
CA ILE A 69 25.63 -9.96 15.91
C ILE A 69 25.11 -8.78 15.07
N ARG A 70 26.00 -7.94 14.52
CA ARG A 70 25.60 -6.79 13.70
C ARG A 70 24.79 -7.18 12.47
N ALA A 71 25.15 -8.31 11.86
CA ALA A 71 24.47 -8.76 10.66
C ALA A 71 23.08 -9.34 10.98
N VAL A 72 22.90 -10.01 12.12
CA VAL A 72 21.58 -10.42 12.62
C VAL A 72 20.74 -9.19 12.97
N GLU A 73 21.28 -8.21 13.68
CA GLU A 73 20.60 -6.95 14.01
C GLU A 73 20.12 -6.22 12.73
N GLY A 74 20.95 -6.21 11.66
CA GLY A 74 20.56 -5.65 10.37
C GLY A 74 19.36 -6.37 9.73
N LEU A 75 19.36 -7.71 9.73
CA LEU A 75 18.24 -8.50 9.22
C LEU A 75 16.95 -8.30 10.03
N GLU A 76 17.07 -8.14 11.35
CA GLU A 76 15.94 -7.83 12.22
C GLU A 76 15.36 -6.44 11.93
N MET A 77 16.22 -5.45 11.65
CA MET A 77 15.80 -4.10 11.27
C MET A 77 15.07 -4.10 9.92
N ASP A 78 15.62 -4.78 8.91
CA ASP A 78 14.98 -4.93 7.59
C ASP A 78 13.59 -5.60 7.70
N LYS A 79 13.46 -6.60 8.59
CA LYS A 79 12.18 -7.25 8.87
C LYS A 79 11.19 -6.26 9.50
N ALA A 80 11.64 -5.47 10.48
CA ALA A 80 10.80 -4.49 11.15
C ALA A 80 10.27 -3.42 10.17
N GLU A 81 11.12 -2.93 9.28
CA GLU A 81 10.73 -1.96 8.24
C GLU A 81 9.64 -2.52 7.31
N LYS A 82 9.78 -3.77 6.89
CA LYS A 82 8.78 -4.45 6.03
C LYS A 82 7.44 -4.67 6.74
N LEU A 83 7.47 -5.02 8.02
CA LEU A 83 6.26 -5.14 8.82
C LEU A 83 5.54 -3.79 8.97
N GLU A 84 6.29 -2.71 9.17
CA GLU A 84 5.72 -1.36 9.21
C GLU A 84 5.09 -0.97 7.87
N GLU A 85 5.72 -1.32 6.75
CA GLU A 85 5.17 -1.11 5.41
C GLU A 85 3.85 -1.88 5.20
N ILE A 86 3.80 -3.16 5.58
CA ILE A 86 2.57 -3.96 5.54
C ILE A 86 1.48 -3.28 6.36
N PHE A 87 1.77 -2.88 7.59
CA PHE A 87 0.79 -2.21 8.45
C PHE A 87 0.23 -0.93 7.83
N LYS A 88 1.08 -0.12 7.19
CA LYS A 88 0.64 1.08 6.46
C LYS A 88 -0.28 0.73 5.29
N LEU A 89 0.07 -0.30 4.50
CA LEU A 89 -0.74 -0.75 3.37
C LEU A 89 -2.11 -1.30 3.82
N GLU A 90 -2.15 -2.05 4.91
CA GLU A 90 -3.40 -2.55 5.50
C GLU A 90 -4.28 -1.41 5.99
N LYS A 91 -3.69 -0.42 6.66
CA LYS A 91 -4.39 0.78 7.09
C LYS A 91 -4.99 1.55 5.91
N ASP A 92 -4.21 1.74 4.85
CA ASP A 92 -4.69 2.37 3.62
C ASP A 92 -5.86 1.59 3.00
N ILE A 93 -5.82 0.25 3.00
CA ILE A 93 -6.92 -0.58 2.51
C ILE A 93 -8.18 -0.32 3.36
N MET A 94 -8.06 -0.34 4.68
CA MET A 94 -9.19 -0.08 5.59
C MET A 94 -9.79 1.32 5.38
N ASP A 95 -8.95 2.33 5.17
CA ASP A 95 -9.40 3.70 4.92
C ASP A 95 -10.13 3.80 3.56
N ILE A 96 -9.59 3.17 2.50
CA ILE A 96 -10.26 3.09 1.19
C ILE A 96 -11.62 2.39 1.31
N GLU A 97 -11.70 1.29 2.05
CA GLU A 97 -12.94 0.54 2.26
C GLU A 97 -13.98 1.39 3.02
N ARG A 98 -13.56 2.10 4.07
CA ARG A 98 -14.43 3.02 4.83
C ARG A 98 -14.96 4.15 3.95
N GLU A 99 -14.08 4.86 3.25
CA GLU A 99 -14.46 5.93 2.33
C GLU A 99 -15.42 5.41 1.25
N SER A 100 -15.10 4.24 0.70
CA SER A 100 -15.92 3.62 -0.33
C SER A 100 -17.31 3.27 0.18
N LYS A 101 -17.43 2.85 1.44
CA LYS A 101 -18.73 2.54 2.04
C LYS A 101 -19.61 3.78 2.19
N ILE A 102 -19.02 4.90 2.60
CA ILE A 102 -19.73 6.18 2.71
C ILE A 102 -20.26 6.61 1.33
N ILE A 103 -19.43 6.50 0.30
CA ILE A 103 -19.80 6.85 -1.08
C ILE A 103 -20.90 5.91 -1.61
N GLU A 104 -20.81 4.62 -1.31
CA GLU A 104 -21.84 3.64 -1.69
C GLU A 104 -23.22 4.01 -1.11
N LEU A 105 -23.26 4.38 0.18
CA LEU A 105 -24.49 4.84 0.83
C LEU A 105 -25.05 6.10 0.16
N ASN A 106 -24.18 7.08 -0.13
CA ASN A 106 -24.60 8.31 -0.82
C ASN A 106 -25.19 8.02 -2.20
N ILE A 107 -24.50 7.20 -3.01
CA ILE A 107 -24.99 6.80 -4.33
C ILE A 107 -26.32 6.05 -4.20
N GLY A 108 -26.49 5.22 -3.17
CA GLY A 108 -27.73 4.50 -2.89
C GLY A 108 -28.95 5.41 -2.69
N MET A 109 -28.75 6.61 -2.15
CA MET A 109 -29.80 7.61 -1.91
C MET A 109 -30.17 8.44 -3.17
N LEU A 110 -29.40 8.33 -4.25
CA LEU A 110 -29.68 9.03 -5.50
C LEU A 110 -30.79 8.36 -6.30
N SER A 111 -31.37 9.11 -7.24
CA SER A 111 -32.31 8.57 -8.21
C SER A 111 -31.61 7.59 -9.16
N GLU A 112 -32.36 6.65 -9.74
CA GLU A 112 -31.81 5.68 -10.72
C GLU A 112 -31.21 6.37 -11.96
N GLU A 113 -31.78 7.50 -12.37
CA GLU A 113 -31.25 8.30 -13.48
C GLU A 113 -29.87 8.89 -13.13
N ASP A 114 -29.72 9.42 -11.92
CA ASP A 114 -28.46 10.00 -11.45
C ASP A 114 -27.40 8.93 -11.22
N LYS A 115 -27.78 7.74 -10.71
CA LYS A 115 -26.89 6.58 -10.62
C LYS A 115 -26.33 6.21 -11.99
N LYS A 116 -27.21 6.08 -12.99
CA LYS A 116 -26.80 5.75 -14.37
C LYS A 116 -25.88 6.82 -14.96
N PHE A 117 -26.15 8.09 -14.67
CA PHE A 117 -25.28 9.20 -15.07
C PHE A 117 -23.87 9.06 -14.49
N ILE A 118 -23.77 8.77 -13.18
CA ILE A 118 -22.48 8.58 -12.49
C ILE A 118 -21.74 7.36 -13.06
N GLU A 119 -22.43 6.25 -13.32
CA GLU A 119 -21.79 5.07 -13.91
C GLU A 119 -21.19 5.39 -15.28
N MET A 120 -21.96 5.98 -16.19
CA MET A 120 -21.43 6.38 -17.50
C MET A 120 -20.25 7.34 -17.37
N LYS A 121 -20.30 8.29 -16.42
CA LYS A 121 -19.26 9.30 -16.27
C LYS A 121 -17.97 8.76 -15.65
N TYR A 122 -18.09 8.03 -14.55
CA TYR A 122 -16.96 7.70 -13.69
C TYR A 122 -16.49 6.25 -13.82
N LYS A 123 -17.38 5.32 -14.21
CA LYS A 123 -17.04 3.93 -14.51
C LYS A 123 -16.64 3.78 -15.98
N GLU A 124 -17.50 4.21 -16.90
CA GLU A 124 -17.26 4.10 -18.35
C GLU A 124 -16.40 5.23 -18.93
N ARG A 125 -16.09 6.26 -18.14
CA ARG A 125 -15.22 7.40 -18.51
C ARG A 125 -15.74 8.25 -19.66
N MET A 126 -17.05 8.24 -19.91
CA MET A 126 -17.66 9.06 -20.95
C MET A 126 -17.54 10.56 -20.68
N SER A 127 -17.55 11.37 -21.73
CA SER A 127 -17.70 12.83 -21.62
C SER A 127 -19.13 13.21 -21.20
N VAL A 128 -19.31 14.43 -20.70
CA VAL A 128 -20.65 14.90 -20.31
C VAL A 128 -21.53 15.10 -21.54
N GLU A 129 -20.92 15.50 -22.65
CA GLU A 129 -21.54 15.64 -23.96
C GLU A 129 -22.11 14.31 -24.47
N GLU A 130 -21.30 13.26 -24.52
CA GLU A 130 -21.77 11.95 -24.98
C GLU A 130 -22.88 11.39 -24.07
N ILE A 131 -22.79 11.64 -22.76
CA ILE A 131 -23.83 11.26 -21.82
C ILE A 131 -25.12 12.04 -22.11
N ALA A 132 -25.01 13.37 -22.27
CA ALA A 132 -26.15 14.24 -22.55
C ALA A 132 -26.86 13.82 -23.84
N GLU A 133 -26.12 13.50 -24.89
CA GLU A 133 -26.67 12.96 -26.14
C GLU A 133 -27.40 11.62 -25.90
N LYS A 134 -26.80 10.68 -25.17
CA LYS A 134 -27.44 9.40 -24.83
C LYS A 134 -28.74 9.52 -24.05
N ILE A 135 -28.88 10.56 -23.23
CA ILE A 135 -30.07 10.81 -22.40
C ILE A 135 -30.95 11.94 -22.92
N ASN A 136 -30.76 12.37 -24.18
CA ASN A 136 -31.52 13.43 -24.85
C ASN A 136 -31.57 14.77 -24.08
N LEU A 137 -30.46 15.14 -23.44
CA LEU A 137 -30.29 16.44 -22.79
C LEU A 137 -29.43 17.37 -23.65
N SER A 138 -29.67 18.68 -23.50
CA SER A 138 -28.72 19.67 -24.02
C SER A 138 -27.40 19.58 -23.26
N ARG A 139 -26.30 20.00 -23.90
CA ARG A 139 -24.97 20.07 -23.28
C ARG A 139 -25.00 20.80 -21.94
N THR A 140 -25.63 21.97 -21.89
CA THR A 140 -25.78 22.78 -20.67
C THR A 140 -26.56 22.05 -19.59
N ALA A 141 -27.65 21.36 -19.94
CA ALA A 141 -28.42 20.58 -18.98
C ALA A 141 -27.61 19.39 -18.42
N GLY A 142 -26.80 18.73 -19.26
CA GLY A 142 -25.90 17.66 -18.82
C GLY A 142 -24.86 18.12 -17.80
N TYR A 143 -24.21 19.26 -18.04
CA TYR A 143 -23.26 19.85 -17.08
C TYR A 143 -23.92 20.27 -15.77
N ASN A 144 -25.08 20.94 -15.85
CA ASN A 144 -25.83 21.32 -14.65
C ASN A 144 -26.27 20.09 -13.85
N LYS A 145 -26.65 19.00 -14.53
CA LYS A 145 -27.02 17.74 -13.87
C LYS A 145 -25.81 17.12 -13.17
N ARG A 146 -24.65 17.05 -13.83
CA ARG A 146 -23.39 16.62 -13.21
C ARG A 146 -23.11 17.40 -11.92
N ASP A 147 -23.20 18.71 -11.98
CA ASP A 147 -22.85 19.59 -10.85
C ASP A 147 -23.78 19.35 -9.67
N LYS A 148 -25.09 19.29 -9.90
CA LYS A 148 -26.08 18.95 -8.86
C LYS A 148 -25.81 17.59 -8.22
N ILE A 149 -25.49 16.58 -9.02
CA ILE A 149 -25.19 15.23 -8.52
C ILE A 149 -23.93 15.27 -7.63
N VAL A 150 -22.86 15.92 -8.10
CA VAL A 150 -21.59 16.02 -7.38
C VAL A 150 -21.76 16.80 -6.07
N GLU A 151 -22.47 17.93 -6.10
CA GLU A 151 -22.78 18.73 -4.91
C GLU A 151 -23.56 17.92 -3.87
N ASN A 152 -24.57 17.17 -4.30
CA ASN A 152 -25.37 16.31 -3.44
C ASN A 152 -24.49 15.25 -2.75
N ILE A 153 -23.64 14.57 -3.53
CA ILE A 153 -22.72 13.55 -3.01
C ILE A 153 -21.71 14.16 -2.02
N ILE A 154 -21.16 15.35 -2.32
CA ILE A 154 -20.23 16.05 -1.42
C ILE A 154 -20.93 16.43 -0.11
N HIS A 155 -22.18 16.91 -0.19
CA HIS A 155 -22.96 17.25 0.98
C HIS A 155 -23.14 16.04 1.90
N TRP A 156 -23.64 14.92 1.38
CA TRP A 156 -23.81 13.72 2.19
C TRP A 156 -22.51 13.10 2.66
N ASN A 157 -21.42 13.21 1.88
CA ASN A 157 -20.11 12.74 2.31
C ASN A 157 -19.61 13.50 3.55
N LYS A 158 -19.88 14.80 3.66
CA LYS A 158 -19.59 15.59 4.86
C LYS A 158 -20.48 15.29 6.06
N VAL A 159 -21.68 14.76 5.82
CA VAL A 159 -22.65 14.42 6.88
C VAL A 159 -22.39 13.02 7.44
N LEU A 160 -21.98 12.08 6.58
CA LEU A 160 -21.74 10.68 6.94
C LEU A 160 -20.27 10.36 7.29
N GLY A 161 -19.32 11.18 6.84
CA GLY A 161 -17.88 11.05 7.11
C GLY A 161 -17.44 11.93 8.26
#